data_AF-A0A8H3HFV8-F1
#
_entry.id   AF-A0A8H3HFV8-F1
#
_cell.length_a   1.000
_cell.length_b   1.000
_cell.length_c   1.000
_cell.angle_alpha   90.00
_cell.angle_beta   90.00
_cell.angle_gamma   90.00
#
_symmetry.space_group_name_H-M   'P 1'
#
loop_
_entity.id
_entity.type
_entity.pdbx_description
1 polymer ?
#
loop_
_entity_poly.entity_id
_entity_poly.type
_entity_poly.pdbx_seq_one_letter_code
_entity_poly.pdbx_strand_id
1 'polypeptide(L)'
;MSNLHGSIFALRGLLRPGLLVPSVKVDTIARLDFAALKRAGYTGAVFDRDNCLDAWTRCKSAFGRKNMLIVSNSAGTSDDPLGIQAESLAYNLGVPVFRHKYKKPACGGEIFRYFHHKQTPSLLKSESAGLNSGPQGEADHPPSLNDPFDLTLDAVFTPSKPEPPAVIPPKSTQPPRLLIIGDRLLTDILLSNTLPFPNDHLPIWTTHLWKTPDLPLLRFIEHGILRLVLWHRNQTYRSGVIEKRARGETWMGKEGWLWWTRRWVLRVARRELVPPEPIPLQTNPFAKFVLPRPAAVPWTPTTRLEWTWYYSKIMAKYAGKGSWIVLAWAWFGLRSAVSKSWALGARKVREARARKAEKAAVSQSAEVKSS
;
A
#
# COMPACT_ATOMS: atom_id res chain seq x y z
N MET A 1 -25.79 -14.77 -8.32
CA MET A 1 -24.92 -14.65 -9.52
C MET A 1 -23.65 -13.80 -9.33
N SER A 2 -23.32 -13.36 -8.11
CA SER A 2 -22.16 -12.48 -7.80
C SER A 2 -20.78 -13.17 -7.92
N ASN A 3 -20.71 -14.50 -7.78
CA ASN A 3 -19.43 -15.24 -7.75
C ASN A 3 -18.81 -15.46 -9.13
N LEU A 4 -19.60 -15.50 -10.21
CA LEU A 4 -19.07 -15.81 -11.55
C LEU A 4 -18.12 -14.71 -12.06
N HIS A 5 -18.52 -13.45 -11.87
CA HIS A 5 -17.73 -12.31 -12.31
C HIS A 5 -16.42 -12.22 -11.50
N GLY A 6 -16.49 -12.38 -10.17
CA GLY A 6 -15.30 -12.41 -9.32
C GLY A 6 -14.30 -13.49 -9.74
N SER A 7 -14.78 -14.71 -10.03
CA SER A 7 -13.94 -15.82 -10.51
C SER A 7 -13.33 -15.56 -11.90
N ILE A 8 -14.07 -14.97 -12.82
CA ILE A 8 -13.55 -14.59 -14.16
C ILE A 8 -12.41 -13.58 -14.03
N PHE A 9 -12.57 -12.56 -13.18
CA PHE A 9 -11.52 -11.59 -12.95
C PHE A 9 -10.31 -12.21 -12.24
N ALA A 10 -10.52 -13.05 -11.23
CA ALA A 10 -9.43 -13.77 -10.58
C ALA A 10 -8.65 -14.65 -11.57
N LEU A 11 -9.35 -15.38 -12.44
CA LEU A 11 -8.74 -16.17 -13.52
C LEU A 11 -7.99 -15.27 -14.51
N ARG A 12 -8.55 -14.12 -14.89
CA ARG A 12 -7.88 -13.14 -15.74
C ARG A 12 -6.61 -12.60 -15.09
N GLY A 13 -6.63 -12.35 -13.78
CA GLY A 13 -5.46 -11.97 -12.99
C GLY A 13 -4.40 -13.07 -12.96
N LEU A 14 -4.80 -14.34 -12.92
CA LEU A 14 -3.89 -15.49 -12.96
C LEU A 14 -3.27 -15.67 -14.36
N LEU A 15 -4.07 -15.58 -15.43
CA LEU A 15 -3.63 -15.70 -16.82
C LEU A 15 -2.78 -14.50 -17.28
N ARG A 16 -3.03 -13.32 -16.72
CA ARG A 16 -2.26 -12.09 -17.00
C ARG A 16 -1.79 -11.46 -15.68
N PRO A 17 -0.79 -12.06 -15.02
CA PRO A 17 -0.35 -11.65 -13.68
C PRO A 17 0.28 -10.25 -13.66
N GLY A 18 0.63 -9.71 -14.83
CA GLY A 18 0.96 -8.31 -15.02
C GLY A 18 -0.12 -7.30 -14.59
N LEU A 19 -1.39 -7.70 -14.57
CA LEU A 19 -2.51 -6.87 -14.11
C LEU A 19 -2.55 -6.70 -12.59
N LEU A 20 -1.79 -7.52 -11.85
CA LEU A 20 -1.70 -7.44 -10.40
C LEU A 20 -0.55 -6.55 -9.93
N VAL A 21 0.14 -5.88 -10.86
CA VAL A 21 1.29 -5.02 -10.58
C VAL A 21 0.79 -3.59 -10.30
N PRO A 22 0.91 -3.08 -9.06
CA PRO A 22 0.63 -1.67 -8.78
C PRO A 22 1.67 -0.77 -9.45
N SER A 23 1.33 0.50 -9.65
CA SER A 23 2.29 1.51 -10.12
C SER A 23 3.04 2.13 -8.95
N VAL A 24 2.31 2.32 -7.84
CA VAL A 24 2.83 2.88 -6.60
C VAL A 24 2.48 1.93 -5.45
N LYS A 25 3.44 1.74 -4.54
CA LYS A 25 3.31 0.97 -3.31
C LYS A 25 3.65 1.85 -2.11
N VAL A 26 2.69 2.10 -1.24
CA VAL A 26 2.88 2.87 -0.01
C VAL A 26 2.47 2.05 1.21
N ASP A 27 2.98 2.43 2.39
CA ASP A 27 2.51 1.81 3.63
C ASP A 27 1.10 2.31 3.96
N THR A 28 0.93 3.62 4.01
CA THR A 28 -0.30 4.35 4.30
C THR A 28 -0.53 5.41 3.23
N ILE A 29 -1.78 5.82 3.05
CA ILE A 29 -2.14 6.86 2.06
C ILE A 29 -1.57 8.24 2.42
N ALA A 30 -1.12 8.44 3.67
CA ALA A 30 -0.44 9.65 4.11
C ALA A 30 0.90 9.92 3.41
N ARG A 31 1.50 8.89 2.77
CA ARG A 31 2.72 9.04 1.99
C ARG A 31 2.49 9.48 0.55
N LEU A 32 1.26 9.81 0.16
CA LEU A 32 0.95 10.30 -1.18
C LEU A 32 0.89 11.83 -1.18
N ASP A 33 1.51 12.45 -2.18
CA ASP A 33 1.31 13.86 -2.48
C ASP A 33 0.08 14.03 -3.38
N PHE A 34 -1.10 14.17 -2.74
CA PHE A 34 -2.36 14.37 -3.44
C PHE A 34 -2.39 15.67 -4.28
N ALA A 35 -1.66 16.71 -3.87
CA ALA A 35 -1.59 17.96 -4.63
C ALA A 35 -0.77 17.76 -5.91
N ALA A 36 0.36 17.05 -5.84
CA ALA A 36 1.13 16.67 -7.02
C ALA A 36 0.34 15.76 -7.97
N LEU A 37 -0.41 14.80 -7.43
CA LEU A 37 -1.29 13.95 -8.24
C LEU A 37 -2.38 14.79 -8.95
N LYS A 38 -3.02 15.72 -8.24
CA LYS A 38 -4.00 16.62 -8.87
C LYS A 38 -3.38 17.47 -9.99
N ARG A 39 -2.19 18.05 -9.73
CA ARG A 39 -1.42 18.82 -10.74
C ARG A 39 -1.00 17.98 -11.94
N ALA A 40 -0.78 16.67 -11.76
CA ALA A 40 -0.45 15.75 -12.86
C ALA A 40 -1.65 15.35 -13.73
N GLY A 41 -2.85 15.88 -13.44
CA GLY A 41 -4.05 15.71 -14.26
C GLY A 41 -4.96 14.56 -13.81
N TYR A 42 -4.76 13.97 -12.64
CA TYR A 42 -5.72 13.02 -12.08
C TYR A 42 -6.98 13.77 -11.64
N THR A 43 -8.14 13.35 -12.15
CA THR A 43 -9.41 14.06 -11.98
C THR A 43 -10.26 13.51 -10.84
N GLY A 44 -10.09 12.23 -10.48
CA GLY A 44 -10.81 11.60 -9.37
C GLY A 44 -9.99 10.58 -8.59
N ALA A 45 -10.45 10.27 -7.37
CA ALA A 45 -9.81 9.31 -6.48
C ALA A 45 -10.84 8.31 -5.91
N VAL A 46 -10.52 7.02 -6.05
CA VAL A 46 -11.34 5.89 -5.62
C VAL A 46 -10.63 5.20 -4.47
N PHE A 47 -11.31 5.04 -3.34
CA PHE A 47 -10.77 4.44 -2.13
C PHE A 47 -11.50 3.17 -1.77
N ASP A 48 -10.76 2.12 -1.43
CA ASP A 48 -11.32 1.05 -0.64
C ASP A 48 -11.64 1.53 0.80
N ARG A 49 -12.71 0.97 1.38
CA ARG A 49 -13.21 1.32 2.72
C ARG A 49 -12.13 1.27 3.79
N ASP A 50 -11.27 0.26 3.76
CA ASP A 50 -10.29 0.03 4.82
C ASP A 50 -9.05 0.94 4.70
N ASN A 51 -8.98 1.79 3.67
CA ASN A 51 -7.87 2.71 3.43
C ASN A 51 -8.19 4.18 3.79
N CYS A 52 -9.37 4.45 4.37
CA CYS A 52 -9.93 5.81 4.50
C CYS A 52 -9.52 6.65 5.73
N LEU A 53 -8.73 6.15 6.70
CA LEU A 53 -8.47 6.91 7.95
C LEU A 53 -7.24 7.82 7.93
N ASP A 54 -6.24 7.56 7.09
CA ASP A 54 -5.00 8.36 7.10
C ASP A 54 -5.05 9.51 6.08
N ALA A 55 -4.61 10.73 6.42
CA ALA A 55 -4.51 11.87 5.48
C ALA A 55 -5.77 12.27 4.68
N TRP A 56 -6.96 11.87 5.15
CA TRP A 56 -8.25 12.12 4.49
C TRP A 56 -8.52 13.61 4.21
N THR A 57 -8.13 14.49 5.14
CA THR A 57 -8.27 15.95 4.98
C THR A 57 -7.44 16.49 3.81
N ARG A 58 -6.20 16.00 3.63
CA ARG A 58 -5.33 16.42 2.52
C ARG A 58 -5.91 15.97 1.18
N CYS A 59 -6.44 14.76 1.12
CA CYS A 59 -7.10 14.26 -0.09
C CYS A 59 -8.36 15.08 -0.43
N LYS A 60 -9.23 15.34 0.56
CA LYS A 60 -10.42 16.17 0.40
C LYS A 60 -10.08 17.59 -0.07
N SER A 61 -8.99 18.16 0.43
CA SER A 61 -8.49 19.47 -0.02
C SER A 61 -8.02 19.45 -1.48
N ALA A 62 -7.27 18.42 -1.88
CA ALA A 62 -6.71 18.34 -3.24
C ALA A 62 -7.74 17.98 -4.33
N PHE A 63 -8.63 17.02 -4.07
CA PHE A 63 -9.59 16.53 -5.08
C PHE A 63 -10.99 17.12 -4.92
N GLY A 64 -11.37 17.52 -3.70
CA GLY A 64 -12.74 17.88 -3.36
C GLY A 64 -13.63 16.63 -3.17
N ARG A 65 -14.59 16.74 -2.26
CA ARG A 65 -15.50 15.64 -1.88
C ARG A 65 -16.22 15.01 -3.08
N LYS A 66 -16.56 15.81 -4.09
CA LYS A 66 -17.31 15.37 -5.28
C LYS A 66 -16.49 14.51 -6.25
N ASN A 67 -15.16 14.62 -6.20
CA ASN A 67 -14.23 13.86 -7.05
C ASN A 67 -13.56 12.71 -6.28
N MET A 68 -14.05 12.41 -5.08
CA MET A 68 -13.66 11.25 -4.31
C MET A 68 -14.83 10.27 -4.28
N LEU A 69 -14.52 8.98 -4.26
CA LEU A 69 -15.51 7.91 -4.23
C LEU A 69 -15.00 6.74 -3.39
N ILE A 70 -15.82 6.25 -2.46
CA ILE A 70 -15.48 5.06 -1.68
C ILE A 70 -16.14 3.84 -2.32
N VAL A 71 -15.38 2.76 -2.53
CA VAL A 71 -15.89 1.52 -3.13
C VAL A 71 -15.57 0.35 -2.20
N SER A 72 -16.62 -0.20 -1.59
CA SER A 72 -16.54 -1.36 -0.69
C SER A 72 -17.16 -2.61 -1.32
N ASN A 73 -16.68 -3.78 -0.91
CA ASN A 73 -17.31 -5.07 -1.27
C ASN A 73 -18.47 -5.44 -0.34
N SER A 74 -18.67 -4.72 0.77
CA SER A 74 -19.78 -4.90 1.71
C SER A 74 -20.78 -3.75 1.61
N ALA A 75 -20.34 -2.51 1.82
CA ALA A 75 -21.20 -1.33 1.77
C ALA A 75 -21.58 -0.94 0.33
N GLY A 76 -22.87 -0.67 0.08
CA GLY A 76 -23.38 -0.27 -1.24
C GLY A 76 -23.43 -1.41 -2.26
N THR A 77 -23.47 -2.65 -1.79
CA THR A 77 -23.56 -3.86 -2.63
C THR A 77 -24.81 -4.68 -2.28
N SER A 78 -24.96 -5.87 -2.87
CA SER A 78 -26.01 -6.84 -2.46
C SER A 78 -25.97 -7.21 -0.98
N ASP A 79 -24.81 -7.05 -0.31
CA ASP A 79 -24.65 -7.31 1.13
C ASP A 79 -25.20 -6.16 2.00
N ASP A 80 -25.60 -5.04 1.39
CA ASP A 80 -26.16 -3.85 2.01
C ASP A 80 -27.48 -3.47 1.31
N PRO A 81 -28.52 -4.32 1.38
CA PRO A 81 -29.74 -4.17 0.58
C PRO A 81 -30.51 -2.88 0.89
N LEU A 82 -30.42 -2.39 2.13
CA LEU A 82 -31.02 -1.13 2.56
C LEU A 82 -30.11 0.09 2.36
N GLY A 83 -28.85 -0.11 1.93
CA GLY A 83 -27.88 0.96 1.75
C GLY A 83 -27.45 1.66 3.04
N ILE A 84 -27.76 1.10 4.22
CA ILE A 84 -27.51 1.72 5.53
C ILE A 84 -26.01 1.80 5.78
N GLN A 85 -25.24 0.75 5.43
CA GLN A 85 -23.80 0.78 5.60
C GLN A 85 -23.16 1.82 4.68
N ALA A 86 -23.64 1.91 3.44
CA ALA A 86 -23.18 2.93 2.50
C ALA A 86 -23.47 4.34 3.01
N GLU A 87 -24.68 4.59 3.51
CA GLU A 87 -25.08 5.90 4.00
C GLU A 87 -24.31 6.30 5.26
N SER A 88 -24.19 5.39 6.23
CA SER A 88 -23.41 5.63 7.45
C SER A 88 -21.95 5.92 7.13
N LEU A 89 -21.35 5.16 6.21
CA LEU A 89 -19.97 5.36 5.79
C LEU A 89 -19.79 6.69 5.03
N ALA A 90 -20.74 7.05 4.17
CA ALA A 90 -20.72 8.31 3.44
C ALA A 90 -20.84 9.52 4.38
N TYR A 91 -21.72 9.43 5.38
CA TYR A 91 -21.89 10.44 6.43
C TYR A 91 -20.60 10.62 7.24
N ASN A 92 -20.02 9.53 7.76
CA ASN A 92 -18.83 9.57 8.62
C ASN A 92 -17.58 10.07 7.88
N LEU A 93 -17.41 9.69 6.61
CA LEU A 93 -16.24 10.10 5.82
C LEU A 93 -16.47 11.43 5.07
N GLY A 94 -17.71 11.86 4.90
CA GLY A 94 -18.07 13.08 4.16
C GLY A 94 -17.78 13.00 2.67
N VAL A 95 -17.81 11.79 2.09
CA VAL A 95 -17.54 11.47 0.68
C VAL A 95 -18.53 10.39 0.24
N PRO A 96 -19.06 10.43 -0.99
CA PRO A 96 -20.02 9.42 -1.45
C PRO A 96 -19.42 8.01 -1.45
N VAL A 97 -20.24 7.05 -1.03
CA VAL A 97 -19.98 5.61 -1.21
C VAL A 97 -20.68 5.15 -2.48
N PHE A 98 -19.94 4.45 -3.33
CA PHE A 98 -20.47 3.94 -4.57
C PHE A 98 -21.43 2.80 -4.32
N ARG A 99 -22.65 2.90 -4.84
CA ARG A 99 -23.63 1.83 -4.85
C ARG A 99 -23.51 1.09 -6.18
N HIS A 100 -23.17 -0.18 -6.14
CA HIS A 100 -22.86 -0.97 -7.34
C HIS A 100 -23.45 -2.38 -7.25
N LYS A 101 -23.82 -2.92 -8.41
CA LYS A 101 -24.45 -4.24 -8.50
C LYS A 101 -23.44 -5.37 -8.36
N TYR A 102 -22.23 -5.16 -8.87
CA TYR A 102 -21.18 -6.18 -8.93
C TYR A 102 -20.00 -5.84 -8.04
N LYS A 103 -19.61 -6.75 -7.15
CA LYS A 103 -18.45 -6.56 -6.27
C LYS A 103 -17.16 -6.28 -7.06
N LYS A 104 -16.18 -5.64 -6.42
CA LYS A 104 -14.84 -5.46 -6.99
C LYS A 104 -14.24 -6.83 -7.29
N PRO A 105 -13.51 -6.98 -8.41
CA PRO A 105 -13.11 -5.96 -9.40
C PRO A 105 -14.12 -5.69 -10.54
N ALA A 106 -15.31 -6.28 -10.53
CA ALA A 106 -16.22 -6.23 -11.69
C ALA A 106 -16.93 -4.88 -11.90
N CYS A 107 -17.01 -4.01 -10.88
CA CYS A 107 -17.66 -2.69 -10.96
C CYS A 107 -16.86 -1.60 -11.70
N GLY A 108 -15.71 -1.92 -12.31
CA GLY A 108 -14.84 -0.92 -12.94
C GLY A 108 -15.53 -0.03 -13.99
N GLY A 109 -16.36 -0.62 -14.85
CA GLY A 109 -17.10 0.12 -15.86
C GLY A 109 -18.13 1.10 -15.27
N GLU A 110 -18.78 0.74 -14.16
CA GLU A 110 -19.75 1.60 -13.47
C GLU A 110 -19.05 2.80 -12.81
N ILE A 111 -17.88 2.56 -12.18
CA ILE A 111 -17.04 3.61 -11.58
C ILE A 111 -16.58 4.60 -12.65
N PHE A 112 -16.09 4.10 -13.80
CA PHE A 112 -15.64 4.97 -14.89
C PHE A 112 -16.77 5.87 -15.40
N ARG A 113 -17.96 5.29 -15.64
CA ARG A 113 -19.16 6.05 -16.06
C ARG A 113 -19.57 7.11 -15.04
N TYR A 114 -19.52 6.78 -13.74
CA TYR A 114 -19.82 7.74 -12.67
C TYR A 114 -18.95 9.00 -12.77
N PHE A 115 -17.64 8.85 -12.95
CA PHE A 115 -16.74 9.99 -13.08
C PHE A 115 -16.87 10.70 -14.43
N HIS A 116 -17.14 9.96 -15.51
CA HIS A 116 -17.36 10.53 -16.83
C HIS A 116 -18.59 11.47 -16.84
N HIS A 117 -19.75 11.00 -16.37
CA HIS A 117 -20.97 11.83 -16.31
C HIS A 117 -20.80 13.08 -15.45
N LYS A 118 -20.01 13.00 -14.37
CA LYS A 118 -19.70 14.18 -13.54
C LYS A 118 -18.82 15.23 -14.23
N GLN A 119 -18.05 14.85 -15.26
CA GLN A 119 -17.21 15.77 -16.04
C GLN A 119 -17.98 16.40 -17.20
N THR A 120 -19.06 15.76 -17.66
CA THR A 120 -19.98 16.26 -18.70
C THR A 120 -21.29 16.94 -18.20
N PRO A 121 -21.36 17.77 -17.13
CA PRO A 121 -22.64 18.38 -16.72
C PRO A 121 -23.20 19.48 -17.63
N SER A 122 -22.52 19.89 -18.71
CA SER A 122 -22.88 21.12 -19.45
C SER A 122 -23.46 20.94 -20.87
N LEU A 123 -23.67 19.72 -21.37
CA LEU A 123 -24.26 19.53 -22.71
C LEU A 123 -25.77 19.21 -22.70
N LEU A 124 -26.31 18.69 -21.59
CA LEU A 124 -27.73 18.31 -21.51
C LEU A 124 -28.65 19.41 -20.94
N LYS A 125 -28.12 20.61 -20.69
CA LYS A 125 -28.93 21.73 -20.14
C LYS A 125 -29.37 22.77 -21.19
N SER A 126 -29.03 22.60 -22.47
CA SER A 126 -29.45 23.53 -23.54
C SER A 126 -30.48 22.98 -24.53
N GLU A 127 -30.95 21.73 -24.40
CA GLU A 127 -31.97 21.17 -25.31
C GLU A 127 -33.41 21.18 -24.75
N SER A 128 -33.64 21.63 -23.50
CA SER A 128 -34.98 21.68 -22.91
C SER A 128 -35.55 23.10 -22.72
N ALA A 129 -34.97 24.12 -23.36
CA ALA A 129 -35.42 25.52 -23.25
C ALA A 129 -35.98 26.08 -24.57
N GLY A 130 -36.65 25.25 -25.37
CA GLY A 130 -37.13 25.66 -26.68
C GLY A 130 -38.30 24.84 -27.21
N LEU A 131 -39.39 24.70 -26.44
CA LEU A 131 -40.73 24.57 -27.00
C LEU A 131 -41.78 24.71 -25.88
N ASN A 132 -42.46 25.85 -25.83
CA ASN A 132 -43.85 26.01 -25.40
C ASN A 132 -44.22 27.49 -25.49
N SER A 133 -44.75 27.89 -26.65
CA SER A 133 -45.53 29.13 -26.81
C SER A 133 -46.95 28.73 -27.18
N GLY A 134 -47.88 28.90 -26.24
CA GLY A 134 -49.33 28.87 -26.42
C GLY A 134 -49.94 30.10 -25.73
N PRO A 135 -51.06 30.64 -26.23
CA PRO A 135 -51.40 32.07 -26.10
C PRO A 135 -52.09 32.42 -24.78
N GLN A 136 -51.81 33.62 -24.26
CA GLN A 136 -52.56 34.24 -23.17
C GLN A 136 -53.52 35.30 -23.72
N GLY A 137 -54.78 35.23 -23.33
CA GLY A 137 -55.78 36.29 -23.46
C GLY A 137 -56.04 36.99 -22.12
N GLU A 138 -56.23 38.30 -22.23
CA GLU A 138 -57.02 39.26 -21.43
C GLU A 138 -58.17 38.65 -20.59
N ALA A 139 -58.67 39.18 -19.46
CA ALA A 139 -58.52 40.45 -18.74
C ALA A 139 -59.13 40.34 -17.31
N ASP A 140 -58.98 41.45 -16.55
CA ASP A 140 -59.86 42.01 -15.50
C ASP A 140 -59.63 41.75 -13.98
N HIS A 141 -59.54 42.90 -13.29
CA HIS A 141 -59.24 43.27 -11.88
C HIS A 141 -60.54 43.40 -11.01
N PRO A 142 -60.55 43.93 -9.75
CA PRO A 142 -59.74 43.78 -8.51
C PRO A 142 -60.70 43.72 -7.24
N PRO A 143 -60.48 44.34 -6.04
CA PRO A 143 -59.30 44.60 -5.17
C PRO A 143 -59.51 44.12 -3.70
N SER A 144 -58.49 44.20 -2.83
CA SER A 144 -58.52 44.87 -1.48
C SER A 144 -57.21 44.55 -0.72
N LEU A 145 -56.35 45.54 -0.48
CA LEU A 145 -56.26 46.40 0.73
C LEU A 145 -55.60 45.69 1.93
N ASN A 146 -54.29 45.93 2.09
CA ASN A 146 -53.66 46.45 3.31
C ASN A 146 -52.12 46.36 3.20
N ASP A 147 -51.51 47.38 2.59
CA ASP A 147 -50.20 47.91 3.04
C ASP A 147 -50.48 48.90 4.20
N PRO A 148 -49.52 49.23 5.10
CA PRO A 148 -48.61 50.34 4.79
C PRO A 148 -47.22 50.33 5.46
N PHE A 149 -46.36 51.23 4.95
CA PHE A 149 -45.02 51.68 5.40
C PHE A 149 -43.82 50.93 4.79
N ASP A 150 -43.33 51.25 3.59
CA ASP A 150 -43.00 52.54 2.92
C ASP A 150 -41.57 53.06 3.23
N LEU A 151 -40.97 53.60 2.16
CA LEU A 151 -39.88 54.57 2.09
C LEU A 151 -38.42 54.14 1.84
N THR A 152 -38.15 54.00 0.54
CA THR A 152 -37.17 54.78 -0.26
C THR A 152 -35.69 54.75 0.10
N LEU A 153 -34.85 54.42 -0.89
CA LEU A 153 -33.97 55.41 -1.53
C LEU A 153 -33.32 54.85 -2.80
N ASP A 154 -33.59 55.55 -3.89
CA ASP A 154 -32.89 55.48 -5.16
C ASP A 154 -31.38 55.74 -4.98
N ALA A 155 -30.56 54.92 -5.61
CA ALA A 155 -29.18 55.28 -5.92
C ALA A 155 -28.84 54.86 -7.36
N VAL A 156 -28.64 55.90 -8.15
CA VAL A 156 -28.27 55.98 -9.56
C VAL A 156 -27.00 55.17 -9.91
N PHE A 157 -27.16 54.32 -10.93
CA PHE A 157 -26.25 53.95 -12.03
C PHE A 157 -24.74 54.29 -11.96
N THR A 158 -23.88 53.29 -12.15
CA THR A 158 -22.84 53.31 -13.21
C THR A 158 -22.50 51.88 -13.68
N PRO A 159 -22.39 51.61 -15.00
CA PRO A 159 -21.93 50.34 -15.52
C PRO A 159 -20.40 50.37 -15.62
N SER A 160 -19.71 49.56 -14.82
CA SER A 160 -18.28 49.36 -14.99
C SER A 160 -18.02 48.56 -16.29
N LYS A 161 -17.31 49.21 -17.21
CA LYS A 161 -16.61 48.71 -18.41
C LYS A 161 -16.27 47.20 -18.38
N PRO A 162 -16.53 46.43 -19.46
CA PRO A 162 -16.18 45.02 -19.50
C PRO A 162 -14.65 44.86 -19.54
N GLU A 163 -14.10 44.27 -18.47
CA GLU A 163 -12.75 43.73 -18.44
C GLU A 163 -12.70 42.50 -19.38
N PRO A 164 -11.67 42.33 -20.22
CA PRO A 164 -11.61 41.23 -21.16
C PRO A 164 -11.67 39.89 -20.42
N PRO A 165 -12.39 38.88 -20.92
CA PRO A 165 -12.57 37.63 -20.21
C PRO A 165 -11.20 37.01 -19.94
N ALA A 166 -10.86 36.90 -18.65
CA ALA A 166 -9.78 36.06 -18.19
C ALA A 166 -9.96 34.70 -18.86
N VAL A 167 -8.94 34.25 -19.60
CA VAL A 167 -8.93 33.00 -20.33
C VAL A 167 -9.22 31.87 -19.35
N ILE A 168 -10.49 31.47 -19.26
CA ILE A 168 -10.91 30.25 -18.58
C ILE A 168 -10.31 29.13 -19.42
N PRO A 169 -9.39 28.30 -18.88
CA PRO A 169 -8.87 27.18 -19.65
C PRO A 169 -10.04 26.28 -20.07
N PRO A 170 -10.05 25.78 -21.31
CA PRO A 170 -11.19 25.04 -21.85
C PRO A 170 -11.52 23.85 -20.96
N LYS A 171 -12.80 23.74 -20.60
CA LYS A 171 -13.37 22.65 -19.78
C LYS A 171 -13.12 21.33 -20.52
N SER A 172 -12.13 20.57 -20.03
CA SER A 172 -11.60 19.38 -20.67
C SER A 172 -12.67 18.32 -20.95
N THR A 173 -12.87 17.99 -22.23
CA THR A 173 -13.59 16.80 -22.74
C THR A 173 -12.80 15.50 -22.60
N GLN A 174 -11.63 15.54 -21.95
CA GLN A 174 -10.78 14.37 -21.76
C GLN A 174 -11.43 13.36 -20.81
N PRO A 175 -11.26 12.05 -21.06
CA PRO A 175 -11.77 11.00 -20.19
C PRO A 175 -11.17 11.07 -18.77
N PRO A 176 -11.90 10.59 -17.76
CA PRO A 176 -11.48 10.68 -16.37
C PRO A 176 -10.20 9.88 -16.09
N ARG A 177 -9.17 10.55 -15.55
CA ARG A 177 -7.96 9.91 -15.03
C ARG A 177 -8.12 9.68 -13.52
N LEU A 178 -8.20 8.41 -13.13
CA LEU A 178 -8.56 8.02 -11.76
C LEU A 178 -7.38 7.47 -10.98
N LEU A 179 -7.29 7.84 -9.70
CA LEU A 179 -6.48 7.14 -8.70
C LEU A 179 -7.32 6.02 -8.11
N ILE A 180 -6.78 4.81 -8.00
CA ILE A 180 -7.45 3.70 -7.33
C ILE A 180 -6.55 3.22 -6.21
N ILE A 181 -7.02 3.39 -4.98
CA ILE A 181 -6.26 3.18 -3.77
C ILE A 181 -6.89 2.03 -3.00
N GLY A 182 -6.13 0.97 -2.80
CA GLY A 182 -6.58 -0.24 -2.14
C GLY A 182 -5.45 -1.08 -1.60
N ASP A 183 -5.79 -2.08 -0.80
CA ASP A 183 -4.83 -2.93 -0.08
C ASP A 183 -4.75 -4.36 -0.67
N ARG A 184 -5.67 -4.71 -1.58
CA ARG A 184 -5.78 -6.03 -2.19
C ARG A 184 -5.35 -6.00 -3.66
N LEU A 185 -4.53 -6.98 -4.05
CA LEU A 185 -4.05 -7.05 -5.45
C LEU A 185 -5.14 -7.60 -6.39
N LEU A 186 -5.86 -8.65 -5.98
CA LEU A 186 -6.88 -9.29 -6.83
C LEU A 186 -8.19 -8.51 -6.93
N THR A 187 -8.40 -7.50 -6.09
CA THR A 187 -9.58 -6.63 -6.18
C THR A 187 -9.20 -5.23 -6.65
N ASP A 188 -8.47 -4.44 -5.85
CA ASP A 188 -8.35 -3.00 -6.12
C ASP A 188 -7.35 -2.71 -7.23
N ILE A 189 -6.19 -3.38 -7.21
CA ILE A 189 -5.17 -3.21 -8.26
C ILE A 189 -5.67 -3.83 -9.58
N LEU A 190 -6.30 -5.00 -9.52
CA LEU A 190 -6.90 -5.61 -10.69
C LEU A 190 -8.04 -4.76 -11.27
N LEU A 191 -8.93 -4.22 -10.43
CA LEU A 191 -9.97 -3.24 -10.82
C LEU A 191 -9.33 -2.08 -11.57
N SER A 192 -8.33 -1.43 -10.97
CA SER A 192 -7.63 -0.29 -11.56
C SER A 192 -7.04 -0.60 -12.94
N ASN A 193 -6.37 -1.75 -13.07
CA ASN A 193 -5.69 -2.16 -14.30
C ASN A 193 -6.65 -2.73 -15.36
N THR A 194 -7.93 -2.88 -15.03
CA THR A 194 -8.98 -3.36 -15.95
C THR A 194 -10.05 -2.31 -16.22
N LEU A 195 -9.86 -1.07 -15.74
CA LEU A 195 -10.72 0.05 -16.09
C LEU A 195 -10.74 0.28 -17.61
N PRO A 196 -11.83 0.84 -18.15
CA PRO A 196 -11.94 1.13 -19.58
C PRO A 196 -10.87 2.13 -20.06
N PHE A 197 -10.57 2.08 -21.36
CA PHE A 197 -9.62 2.98 -22.01
C PHE A 197 -10.08 4.46 -21.92
N PRO A 198 -9.15 5.43 -21.79
CA PRO A 198 -7.70 5.28 -21.68
C PRO A 198 -7.24 4.74 -20.33
N ASN A 199 -6.30 3.79 -20.39
CA ASN A 199 -5.74 3.09 -19.22
C ASN A 199 -4.70 3.94 -18.45
N ASP A 200 -4.96 5.24 -18.30
CA ASP A 200 -4.07 6.19 -17.62
C ASP A 200 -4.37 6.30 -16.10
N HIS A 201 -5.07 5.31 -15.57
CA HIS A 201 -5.42 5.18 -14.17
C HIS A 201 -4.19 4.80 -13.33
N LEU A 202 -4.12 5.29 -12.09
CA LEU A 202 -3.00 5.01 -11.20
C LEU A 202 -3.40 3.98 -10.12
N PRO A 203 -2.97 2.70 -10.27
CA PRO A 203 -3.12 1.70 -9.22
C PRO A 203 -2.12 1.97 -8.08
N ILE A 204 -2.65 2.27 -6.90
CA ILE A 204 -1.88 2.51 -5.68
C ILE A 204 -2.19 1.42 -4.66
N TRP A 205 -1.16 0.69 -4.27
CA TRP A 205 -1.26 -0.38 -3.28
C TRP A 205 -0.77 0.07 -1.91
N THR A 206 -1.64 -0.04 -0.91
CA THR A 206 -1.34 0.19 0.50
C THR A 206 -1.00 -1.13 1.20
N THR A 207 0.00 -1.13 2.08
CA THR A 207 0.42 -2.37 2.78
C THR A 207 0.13 -2.39 4.26
N HIS A 208 -0.17 -1.24 4.87
CA HIS A 208 -0.42 -1.14 6.31
C HIS A 208 -1.87 -0.72 6.52
N LEU A 209 -2.67 -1.66 7.04
CA LEU A 209 -4.04 -1.43 7.46
C LEU A 209 -4.13 -1.46 8.98
N TRP A 210 -5.08 -0.71 9.55
CA TRP A 210 -5.35 -0.76 10.98
C TRP A 210 -6.05 -2.07 11.41
N LYS A 211 -6.67 -2.79 10.47
CA LYS A 211 -7.42 -4.02 10.74
C LYS A 211 -6.58 -5.26 10.39
N THR A 212 -6.78 -6.34 11.15
CA THR A 212 -6.25 -7.66 10.80
C THR A 212 -6.76 -8.11 9.43
N PRO A 213 -5.90 -8.71 8.59
CA PRO A 213 -6.29 -9.12 7.25
C PRO A 213 -7.34 -10.23 7.31
N ASP A 214 -8.51 -10.01 6.70
CA ASP A 214 -9.62 -10.97 6.70
C ASP A 214 -9.26 -12.32 6.02
N LEU A 215 -8.23 -12.37 5.14
CA LEU A 215 -7.82 -13.56 4.37
C LEU A 215 -6.28 -13.65 4.22
N PRO A 216 -5.54 -14.16 5.23
CA PRO A 216 -4.07 -14.16 5.24
C PRO A 216 -3.46 -15.05 4.15
N LEU A 217 -4.04 -16.23 3.89
CA LEU A 217 -3.57 -17.15 2.84
C LEU A 217 -3.68 -16.51 1.45
N LEU A 218 -4.82 -15.86 1.17
CA LEU A 218 -5.03 -15.22 -0.12
C LEU A 218 -4.06 -14.05 -0.32
N ARG A 219 -3.78 -13.27 0.74
CA ARG A 219 -2.73 -12.25 0.69
C ARG A 219 -1.36 -12.87 0.44
N PHE A 220 -1.02 -13.98 1.08
CA PHE A 220 0.25 -14.67 0.84
C PHE A 220 0.40 -15.06 -0.65
N ILE A 221 -0.65 -15.61 -1.24
CA ILE A 221 -0.69 -15.96 -2.68
C ILE A 221 -0.54 -14.70 -3.55
N GLU A 222 -1.30 -13.65 -3.28
CA GLU A 222 -1.21 -12.36 -3.99
C GLU A 222 0.22 -11.80 -3.99
N HIS A 223 0.86 -11.78 -2.81
CA HIS A 223 2.24 -11.33 -2.67
C HIS A 223 3.23 -12.23 -3.41
N GLY A 224 2.99 -13.55 -3.41
CA GLY A 224 3.78 -14.53 -4.15
C GLY A 224 3.74 -14.26 -5.65
N ILE A 225 2.53 -14.09 -6.21
CA ILE A 225 2.33 -13.78 -7.64
C ILE A 225 3.00 -12.45 -7.99
N LEU A 226 2.79 -11.38 -7.21
CA LEU A 226 3.42 -10.09 -7.47
C LEU A 226 4.96 -10.19 -7.47
N ARG A 227 5.54 -10.90 -6.50
CA ARG A 227 6.99 -11.12 -6.44
C ARG A 227 7.49 -11.89 -7.65
N LEU A 228 6.77 -12.91 -8.09
CA LEU A 228 7.12 -13.70 -9.27
C LEU A 228 7.08 -12.85 -10.55
N VAL A 229 6.06 -11.99 -10.70
CA VAL A 229 5.94 -11.10 -11.87
C VAL A 229 7.06 -10.07 -11.89
N LEU A 230 7.31 -9.39 -10.76
CA LEU A 230 8.41 -8.42 -10.65
C LEU A 230 9.76 -9.12 -10.87
N TRP A 231 9.90 -10.36 -10.40
CA TRP A 231 11.09 -11.16 -10.64
C TRP A 231 11.32 -11.40 -12.12
N HIS A 232 10.31 -11.92 -12.81
CA HIS A 232 10.37 -12.19 -14.25
C HIS A 232 10.64 -10.92 -15.07
N ARG A 233 10.17 -9.76 -14.60
CA ARG A 233 10.37 -8.45 -15.24
C ARG A 233 11.70 -7.76 -14.86
N ASN A 234 12.54 -8.39 -14.04
CA ASN A 234 13.74 -7.78 -13.46
C ASN A 234 13.48 -6.41 -12.78
N GLN A 235 12.38 -6.35 -12.03
CA GLN A 235 11.86 -5.16 -11.36
C GLN A 235 11.85 -5.36 -9.83
N THR A 236 11.90 -4.26 -9.09
CA THR A 236 11.74 -4.25 -7.63
C THR A 236 11.14 -2.93 -7.16
N TYR A 237 10.50 -2.93 -5.98
CA TYR A 237 9.98 -1.70 -5.39
C TYR A 237 11.07 -0.97 -4.59
N ARG A 238 11.39 0.27 -4.98
CA ARG A 238 12.29 1.18 -4.28
C ARG A 238 11.55 2.49 -4.00
N SER A 239 11.62 2.95 -2.76
CA SER A 239 10.93 4.16 -2.29
C SER A 239 9.41 4.24 -2.59
N GLY A 240 8.77 3.10 -2.90
CA GLY A 240 7.35 3.02 -3.21
C GLY A 240 7.00 3.04 -4.70
N VAL A 241 7.99 2.96 -5.59
CA VAL A 241 7.78 2.83 -7.03
C VAL A 241 8.56 1.66 -7.60
N ILE A 242 8.17 1.21 -8.79
CA ILE A 242 8.86 0.14 -9.50
C ILE A 242 10.12 0.69 -10.16
N GLU A 243 11.27 0.09 -9.88
CA GLU A 243 12.53 0.39 -10.54
C GLU A 243 13.13 -0.88 -11.15
N LYS A 244 13.96 -0.69 -12.18
CA LYS A 244 14.81 -1.77 -12.69
C LYS A 244 15.74 -2.21 -11.57
N ARG A 245 15.90 -3.52 -11.48
CA ARG A 245 16.80 -4.11 -10.50
C ARG A 245 18.26 -3.77 -10.84
N ALA A 246 19.07 -3.52 -9.81
CA ALA A 246 20.51 -3.36 -9.98
C ALA A 246 21.15 -4.69 -10.39
N ARG A 247 22.28 -4.64 -11.10
CA ARG A 247 23.08 -5.83 -11.43
C ARG A 247 23.51 -6.52 -10.12
N GLY A 248 23.16 -7.79 -9.92
CA GLY A 248 23.46 -8.53 -8.70
C GLY A 248 22.42 -8.37 -7.57
N GLU A 249 21.13 -8.34 -7.89
CA GLU A 249 20.07 -8.46 -6.87
C GLU A 249 19.24 -9.73 -7.17
N THR A 250 19.07 -10.60 -6.17
CA THR A 250 18.40 -11.91 -6.31
C THR A 250 16.99 -11.94 -5.70
N TRP A 251 16.31 -13.08 -5.81
CA TRP A 251 14.86 -13.24 -5.62
C TRP A 251 14.43 -13.03 -4.17
N MET A 252 15.39 -13.19 -3.25
CA MET A 252 15.21 -12.92 -1.83
C MET A 252 15.38 -11.43 -1.45
N GLY A 253 15.44 -10.51 -2.42
CA GLY A 253 15.88 -9.13 -2.22
C GLY A 253 17.40 -9.03 -2.26
N LYS A 254 17.92 -7.78 -2.26
CA LYS A 254 19.37 -7.43 -2.33
C LYS A 254 20.23 -8.57 -1.80
N GLU A 255 20.96 -9.24 -2.69
CA GLU A 255 21.72 -10.49 -2.48
C GLU A 255 22.16 -10.80 -1.03
N GLY A 256 21.22 -11.23 -0.19
CA GLY A 256 21.37 -11.03 1.27
C GLY A 256 22.46 -11.86 1.92
N TRP A 257 22.87 -12.95 1.29
CA TRP A 257 23.89 -13.83 1.85
C TRP A 257 25.15 -13.88 1.01
N LEU A 258 25.11 -14.21 -0.29
CA LEU A 258 26.34 -14.34 -1.10
C LEU A 258 27.09 -13.01 -1.30
N TRP A 259 26.37 -11.90 -1.48
CA TRP A 259 26.97 -10.58 -1.57
C TRP A 259 27.41 -10.07 -0.19
N TRP A 260 26.64 -10.36 0.88
CA TRP A 260 27.05 -10.04 2.24
C TRP A 260 28.28 -10.84 2.68
N THR A 261 28.38 -12.13 2.35
CA THR A 261 29.55 -12.98 2.62
C THR A 261 30.74 -12.53 1.78
N ARG A 262 30.57 -12.23 0.50
CA ARG A 262 31.65 -11.65 -0.33
C ARG A 262 32.11 -10.31 0.23
N ARG A 263 31.20 -9.43 0.64
CA ARG A 263 31.51 -8.13 1.27
C ARG A 263 32.16 -8.28 2.64
N TRP A 264 31.73 -9.24 3.44
CA TRP A 264 32.33 -9.59 4.72
C TRP A 264 33.74 -10.15 4.52
N VAL A 265 33.95 -11.04 3.54
CA VAL A 265 35.27 -11.54 3.15
C VAL A 265 36.17 -10.39 2.67
N LEU A 266 35.69 -9.50 1.81
CA LEU A 266 36.47 -8.34 1.36
C LEU A 266 36.82 -7.39 2.52
N ARG A 267 35.90 -7.18 3.46
CA ARG A 267 36.10 -6.32 4.64
C ARG A 267 37.02 -6.95 5.70
N VAL A 268 36.89 -8.26 5.97
CA VAL A 268 37.56 -8.96 7.08
C VAL A 268 38.86 -9.62 6.62
N ALA A 269 38.88 -10.27 5.46
CA ALA A 269 40.07 -10.95 4.94
C ALA A 269 40.99 -10.05 4.10
N ARG A 270 40.48 -8.99 3.45
CA ARG A 270 41.29 -8.14 2.56
C ARG A 270 41.47 -6.68 2.99
N ARG A 271 40.76 -6.22 4.05
CA ARG A 271 40.76 -4.81 4.51
C ARG A 271 40.48 -3.79 3.39
N GLU A 272 39.78 -4.19 2.34
CA GLU A 272 39.48 -3.31 1.21
C GLU A 272 38.31 -2.38 1.53
N LEU A 273 38.37 -1.13 1.03
CA LEU A 273 37.26 -0.19 1.12
C LEU A 273 36.12 -0.69 0.24
N VAL A 274 34.99 -1.05 0.85
CA VAL A 274 33.87 -1.59 0.09
C VAL A 274 33.26 -0.47 -0.77
N PRO A 275 33.10 -0.67 -2.10
CA PRO A 275 32.47 0.32 -2.94
C PRO A 275 31.06 0.66 -2.43
N PRO A 276 30.67 1.96 -2.45
CA PRO A 276 29.33 2.37 -2.04
C PRO A 276 28.29 1.64 -2.89
N GLU A 277 27.15 1.34 -2.28
CA GLU A 277 26.06 0.73 -3.02
C GLU A 277 25.68 1.65 -4.19
N PRO A 278 25.57 1.14 -5.44
CA PRO A 278 25.07 1.96 -6.53
C PRO A 278 23.64 2.37 -6.15
N ILE A 279 23.46 3.64 -5.81
CA ILE A 279 22.13 4.23 -5.66
C ILE A 279 21.62 4.35 -7.10
N PRO A 280 20.70 3.50 -7.56
CA PRO A 280 20.15 3.69 -8.89
C PRO A 280 19.44 5.05 -8.92
N LEU A 281 19.62 5.77 -10.02
CA LEU A 281 18.85 6.97 -10.27
C LEU A 281 17.36 6.64 -10.21
N GLN A 282 16.60 7.46 -9.48
CA GLN A 282 15.14 7.39 -9.50
C GLN A 282 14.67 7.75 -10.90
N THR A 283 14.49 6.73 -11.74
CA THR A 283 14.08 6.89 -13.13
C THR A 283 12.56 6.88 -13.27
N ASN A 284 11.84 6.41 -12.25
CA ASN A 284 10.39 6.28 -12.33
C ASN A 284 9.71 7.64 -12.07
N PRO A 285 8.91 8.17 -13.02
CA PRO A 285 8.25 9.46 -12.88
C PRO A 285 7.21 9.50 -11.75
N PHE A 286 6.72 8.35 -11.28
CA PHE A 286 5.79 8.28 -10.15
C PHE A 286 6.47 8.52 -8.80
N ALA A 287 7.81 8.49 -8.72
CA ALA A 287 8.54 8.67 -7.47
C ALA A 287 8.21 10.02 -6.81
N LYS A 288 7.98 11.06 -7.63
CA LYS A 288 7.61 12.40 -7.18
C LYS A 288 6.27 12.49 -6.45
N PHE A 289 5.41 11.48 -6.60
CA PHE A 289 4.11 11.43 -5.90
C PHE A 289 4.20 10.73 -4.55
N VAL A 290 5.35 10.11 -4.22
CA VAL A 290 5.56 9.41 -2.96
C VAL A 290 6.43 10.28 -2.06
N LEU A 291 5.83 10.73 -0.96
CA LEU A 291 6.54 11.49 0.06
C LEU A 291 7.63 10.63 0.70
N PRO A 292 8.79 11.24 1.02
CA PRO A 292 9.87 10.55 1.71
C PRO A 292 9.36 9.98 3.03
N ARG A 293 9.89 8.84 3.44
CA ARG A 293 9.61 8.35 4.79
C ARG A 293 10.13 9.39 5.77
N PRO A 294 9.39 9.72 6.85
CA PRO A 294 9.98 10.44 7.95
C PRO A 294 11.23 9.65 8.36
N ALA A 295 12.37 10.35 8.47
CA ALA A 295 13.61 9.72 8.88
C ALA A 295 13.31 9.02 10.21
N ALA A 296 13.33 7.69 10.20
CA ALA A 296 13.31 6.95 11.45
C ALA A 296 14.60 7.37 12.15
N VAL A 297 14.49 8.22 13.18
CA VAL A 297 15.62 8.53 14.03
C VAL A 297 16.13 7.17 14.49
N PRO A 298 17.37 6.77 14.13
CA PRO A 298 17.89 5.49 14.56
C PRO A 298 17.97 5.56 16.07
N TRP A 299 17.01 4.95 16.75
CA TRP A 299 17.06 4.78 18.19
C TRP A 299 18.27 3.89 18.48
N THR A 300 19.30 4.49 19.05
CA THR A 300 20.52 3.79 19.45
C THR A 300 20.30 3.24 20.85
N PRO A 301 20.28 1.91 21.04
CA PRO A 301 20.24 1.34 22.38
C PRO A 301 21.46 1.82 23.16
N THR A 302 21.23 2.49 24.28
CA THR A 302 22.25 3.04 25.17
C THR A 302 22.60 2.08 26.30
N THR A 303 21.66 1.20 26.67
CA THR A 303 21.85 0.23 27.76
C THR A 303 21.98 -1.21 27.28
N ARG A 304 22.61 -2.06 28.09
CA ARG A 304 22.83 -3.48 27.78
C ARG A 304 21.51 -4.27 27.61
N LEU A 305 20.46 -3.88 28.36
CA LEU A 305 19.10 -4.43 28.25
C LEU A 305 18.39 -3.97 26.98
N GLU A 306 18.61 -2.74 26.55
CA GLU A 306 18.11 -2.24 25.27
C GLU A 306 18.75 -2.98 24.09
N TRP A 307 20.05 -3.31 24.19
CA TRP A 307 20.73 -4.15 23.20
C TRP A 307 20.16 -5.57 23.16
N THR A 308 19.93 -6.22 24.30
CA THR A 308 19.34 -7.58 24.31
C THR A 308 17.91 -7.58 23.78
N TRP A 309 17.11 -6.56 24.11
CA TRP A 309 15.77 -6.38 23.55
C TRP A 309 15.80 -6.10 22.04
N TYR A 310 16.72 -5.27 21.57
CA TYR A 310 16.93 -4.97 20.15
C TYR A 310 17.32 -6.23 19.36
N TYR A 311 18.31 -6.98 19.85
CA TYR A 311 18.71 -8.24 19.22
C TYR A 311 17.61 -9.30 19.30
N SER A 312 16.84 -9.37 20.39
CA SER A 312 15.67 -10.25 20.51
C SER A 312 14.60 -9.92 19.45
N LYS A 313 14.29 -8.64 19.23
CA LYS A 313 13.35 -8.21 18.17
C LYS A 313 13.87 -8.47 16.77
N ILE A 314 15.17 -8.29 16.52
CA ILE A 314 15.80 -8.68 15.26
C ILE A 314 15.64 -10.20 15.07
N MET A 315 16.04 -10.99 16.06
CA MET A 315 15.96 -12.45 15.99
C MET A 315 14.53 -12.93 15.78
N ALA A 316 13.53 -12.34 16.45
CA ALA A 316 12.11 -12.64 16.24
C ALA A 316 11.64 -12.29 14.81
N LYS A 317 12.08 -11.14 14.27
CA LYS A 317 11.75 -10.68 12.90
C LYS A 317 12.34 -11.58 11.81
N TYR A 318 13.45 -12.26 12.09
CA TYR A 318 14.11 -13.20 11.16
C TYR A 318 13.71 -14.67 11.39
N ALA A 319 13.34 -15.04 12.63
CA ALA A 319 12.80 -16.37 12.97
C ALA A 319 11.45 -16.61 12.28
N GLY A 320 10.56 -15.61 12.23
CA GLY A 320 9.27 -15.71 11.51
C GLY A 320 9.37 -15.74 9.97
N LYS A 321 10.58 -15.61 9.39
CA LYS A 321 10.81 -15.61 7.94
C LYS A 321 11.56 -16.84 7.43
N GLY A 322 11.66 -17.91 8.24
CA GLY A 322 12.31 -19.16 7.83
C GLY A 322 13.80 -18.99 7.51
N SER A 323 14.50 -18.09 8.22
CA SER A 323 15.93 -17.88 8.00
C SER A 323 16.73 -19.06 8.57
N TRP A 324 17.22 -19.93 7.68
CA TRP A 324 18.14 -21.04 7.97
C TRP A 324 19.36 -20.63 8.81
N ILE A 325 19.67 -19.33 8.89
CA ILE A 325 20.74 -18.78 9.72
C ILE A 325 20.49 -19.04 11.22
N VAL A 326 19.23 -18.98 11.69
CA VAL A 326 18.90 -19.26 13.10
C VAL A 326 19.03 -20.76 13.39
N LEU A 327 18.63 -21.62 12.45
CA LEU A 327 18.86 -23.07 12.55
C LEU A 327 20.34 -23.42 12.47
N ALA A 328 21.11 -22.76 11.60
CA ALA A 328 22.55 -22.95 11.48
C ALA A 328 23.31 -22.48 12.73
N TRP A 329 22.90 -21.35 13.33
CA TRP A 329 23.46 -20.87 14.60
C TRP A 329 23.06 -21.76 15.78
N ALA A 330 21.81 -22.21 15.84
CA ALA A 330 21.37 -23.17 16.84
C ALA A 330 22.11 -24.51 16.69
N TRP A 331 22.34 -24.96 15.45
CA TRP A 331 23.08 -26.19 15.16
C TRP A 331 24.57 -26.06 15.47
N PHE A 332 25.22 -24.94 15.14
CA PHE A 332 26.60 -24.65 15.54
C PHE A 332 26.73 -24.54 17.07
N GLY A 333 25.78 -23.87 17.73
CA GLY A 333 25.73 -23.77 19.19
C GLY A 333 25.61 -25.13 19.86
N LEU A 334 24.70 -25.98 19.37
CA LEU A 334 24.49 -27.35 19.86
C LEU A 334 25.72 -28.23 19.64
N ARG A 335 26.38 -28.11 18.49
CA ARG A 335 27.62 -28.87 18.19
C ARG A 335 28.78 -28.44 19.09
N SER A 336 28.89 -27.14 19.41
CA SER A 336 29.90 -26.64 20.36
C SER A 336 29.64 -27.16 21.77
N ALA A 337 28.37 -27.25 22.21
CA ALA A 337 28.01 -27.74 23.53
C ALA A 337 28.27 -29.27 23.66
N VAL A 338 27.93 -30.05 22.63
CA VAL A 338 28.19 -31.49 22.59
C VAL A 338 29.70 -31.78 22.59
N SER A 339 30.51 -30.99 21.86
CA SER A 339 31.97 -31.16 21.86
C SER A 339 32.61 -30.88 23.23
N LYS A 340 32.10 -29.89 23.97
CA LYS A 340 32.58 -29.55 25.32
C LYS A 340 32.19 -30.63 26.34
N SER A 341 30.98 -31.20 26.25
CA SER A 341 30.57 -32.32 27.09
C SER A 341 31.38 -33.59 26.82
N TRP A 342 31.70 -33.88 25.55
CA TRP A 342 32.56 -35.01 25.20
C TRP A 342 34.00 -34.83 25.71
N ALA A 343 34.56 -33.62 25.63
CA ALA A 343 35.88 -33.32 26.18
C ALA A 343 35.93 -33.49 27.71
N LEU A 344 34.88 -33.08 28.42
CA LEU A 344 34.75 -33.29 29.87
C LEU A 344 34.59 -34.77 30.25
N GLY A 345 33.80 -35.53 29.48
CA GLY A 345 33.64 -36.98 29.67
C GLY A 345 34.96 -37.73 29.46
N ALA A 346 35.69 -37.42 28.39
CA ALA A 346 37.00 -38.03 28.09
C ALA A 346 38.08 -37.69 29.14
N ARG A 347 37.96 -36.54 29.82
CA ARG A 347 38.86 -36.16 30.92
C ARG A 347 38.55 -36.96 32.19
N LYS A 348 37.27 -37.10 32.57
CA LYS A 348 36.87 -37.92 33.73
C LYS A 348 37.25 -39.40 33.58
N VAL A 349 37.16 -39.96 32.37
CA VAL A 349 37.56 -41.35 32.12
C VAL A 349 39.08 -41.53 32.26
N ARG A 350 39.89 -40.55 31.83
CA ARG A 350 41.35 -40.57 32.02
C ARG A 350 41.74 -40.45 33.49
N GLU A 351 41.09 -39.57 34.23
CA GLU A 351 41.32 -39.40 35.68
C GLU A 351 40.91 -40.68 36.46
N ALA A 352 39.82 -41.34 36.08
CA ALA A 352 39.41 -42.61 36.69
C ALA A 352 40.40 -43.76 36.41
N ARG A 353 40.95 -43.83 35.18
CA ARG A 353 41.99 -44.82 34.84
C ARG A 353 43.30 -44.55 35.56
N ALA A 354 43.70 -43.29 35.69
CA ALA A 354 44.90 -42.91 36.45
C ALA A 354 44.79 -43.31 37.93
N ARG A 355 43.64 -43.03 38.57
CA ARG A 355 43.39 -43.45 39.96
C ARG A 355 43.37 -44.96 40.14
N LYS A 356 42.91 -45.71 39.14
CA LYS A 356 42.92 -47.18 39.19
C LYS A 356 44.35 -47.74 39.03
N ALA A 357 45.16 -47.13 38.18
CA ALA A 357 46.57 -47.48 38.02
C ALA A 357 47.39 -47.16 39.28
N GLU A 358 47.14 -46.03 39.92
CA GLU A 358 47.78 -45.62 41.17
C GLU A 358 47.44 -46.58 42.32
N LYS A 359 46.17 -46.98 42.46
CA LYS A 359 45.76 -48.00 43.44
C LYS A 359 46.41 -49.36 43.20
N ALA A 360 46.55 -49.78 41.94
CA ALA A 360 47.22 -51.02 41.59
C ALA A 360 48.73 -51.00 41.94
N ALA A 361 49.39 -49.86 41.69
CA ALA A 361 50.81 -49.69 42.04
C ALA A 361 51.05 -49.66 43.56
N VAL A 362 50.13 -49.07 44.34
CA VAL A 362 50.18 -49.06 45.81
C VAL A 362 49.96 -50.47 46.38
N SER A 363 49.03 -51.25 45.82
CA SER A 363 48.81 -52.65 46.22
C SER A 363 50.03 -53.54 45.91
N GLN A 364 50.65 -53.39 44.74
CA GLN A 364 51.87 -54.13 44.40
C GLN A 364 53.07 -53.75 45.27
N SER A 365 53.20 -52.47 45.66
CA SER A 365 54.26 -52.02 46.56
C SER A 365 54.07 -52.47 48.01
N ALA A 366 52.82 -52.74 48.42
CA ALA A 366 52.50 -53.28 49.73
C ALA A 366 52.82 -54.78 49.83
N GLU A 367 52.62 -55.53 48.74
CA GLU A 367 52.88 -56.98 48.65
C GLU A 367 54.39 -57.31 48.62
N VAL A 368 55.20 -56.42 48.02
CA VAL A 368 56.68 -56.53 48.02
C VAL A 368 57.32 -56.17 49.37
N LYS A 369 56.61 -55.42 50.24
CA LYS A 369 57.12 -55.07 51.59
C LYS A 369 56.76 -56.11 52.66
N SER A 370 55.89 -57.07 52.36
CA SER A 370 55.49 -58.16 53.27
C SER A 370 56.10 -59.51 52.93
N SER A 371 57.07 -59.53 51.99
CA SER A 371 57.87 -60.70 51.59
C SER A 371 59.32 -60.45 51.98
#